data_AF-D1PM88-F1
#
_entry.id   AF-D1PM88-F1
#
_cell.length_a   1.000
_cell.length_b   1.000
_cell.length_c   1.000
_cell.angle_alpha   90.00
_cell.angle_beta   90.00
_cell.angle_gamma   90.00
#
_symmetry.space_group_name_H-M   'P 1'
#
loop_
_entity.id
_entity.type
_entity.pdbx_description
1 polymer ?
#
loop_
_entity_poly.entity_id
_entity_poly.type
_entity_poly.pdbx_seq_one_letter_code
_entity_poly.pdbx_strand_id
1 'polypeptide(L)'
;MDFWHDAVAQKRWLRRFVLLVVILLLPAAVLAFYARPSADDYVYAARTHAVVQQYGASWPRLLAAAWETTVYFFQNWQGLYVSGFVLALQPAIFGNRWYGLTFLCVLVPLFLCLYGCAKLIVHRLEPAQKRLPLALAVLLLFAFVEGMPSPVEGLYWFNGAMNYLPYFSVAVLNTGLAITLLEPERLSFDRRVLFAAAGVVIGLVIGGGHQVVGELNLLVLLFLTALCLRCRNLWLCPALAASVAGLVFNVTAPGTRVRTEGFAQAGLLEAFVKSFVLAAMEWIRWLDVPLLCLLVLLALPMHRLAKSTCVPDRLFRHPWAGPAGAFVLMWAMIFLPSYTMGGIGAGRLLNVVWMTFILGLAVSEFLLFGWIERVRMISLAPAEYFLQKYHHVLPRVSVVLLACMACIGSHTVKEGQDNHFATSLEAAYELASGEAAAFADALDEREAILKDPSLKNAEITPLGEGECPWLLYYTDVSVGPDLWGLTPYYDKESVVIVPEKE
;
A
#
# COMPACT_ATOMS: atom_id res chain seq x y z
N MET A 1 -32.16 21.51 -0.62
CA MET A 1 -30.87 22.11 -0.19
C MET A 1 -29.78 21.47 -1.03
N ASP A 2 -28.90 22.26 -1.61
CA ASP A 2 -27.76 21.72 -2.37
C ASP A 2 -26.65 21.33 -1.38
N PHE A 3 -26.47 20.01 -1.18
CA PHE A 3 -25.45 19.45 -0.29
C PHE A 3 -24.05 20.00 -0.59
N TRP A 4 -23.74 20.30 -1.84
CA TRP A 4 -22.43 20.81 -2.26
C TRP A 4 -22.16 22.25 -1.81
N HIS A 5 -23.20 22.99 -1.41
CA HIS A 5 -23.10 24.37 -0.94
C HIS A 5 -23.45 24.53 0.55
N ASP A 6 -24.02 23.50 1.21
CA ASP A 6 -24.29 23.50 2.65
C ASP A 6 -23.09 22.96 3.45
N ALA A 7 -22.25 23.89 3.92
CA ALA A 7 -21.08 23.58 4.71
C ALA A 7 -21.39 22.86 6.05
N VAL A 8 -22.55 23.11 6.66
CA VAL A 8 -22.96 22.50 7.94
C VAL A 8 -23.42 21.06 7.71
N ALA A 9 -24.21 20.83 6.66
CA ALA A 9 -24.59 19.47 6.24
C ALA A 9 -23.37 18.62 5.90
N GLN A 10 -22.44 19.12 5.08
CA GLN A 10 -21.22 18.41 4.73
C GLN A 10 -20.38 18.05 5.97
N LYS A 11 -20.24 19.00 6.92
CA LYS A 11 -19.49 18.76 8.16
C LYS A 11 -20.12 17.64 9.00
N ARG A 12 -21.46 17.64 9.13
CA ARG A 12 -22.19 16.60 9.87
C ARG A 12 -22.10 15.24 9.18
N TRP A 13 -22.29 15.20 7.86
CA TRP A 13 -22.16 13.98 7.07
C TRP A 13 -20.75 13.40 7.17
N LEU A 14 -19.71 14.21 6.93
CA LEU A 14 -18.33 13.76 6.96
C LEU A 14 -17.94 13.17 8.31
N ARG A 15 -18.35 13.79 9.42
CA ARG A 15 -18.09 13.25 10.76
C ARG A 15 -18.68 11.85 10.94
N ARG A 16 -19.92 11.64 10.50
CA ARG A 16 -20.60 10.33 10.57
C ARG A 16 -19.96 9.31 9.63
N PHE A 17 -19.58 9.74 8.43
CA PHE A 17 -18.89 8.91 7.45
C PHE A 17 -17.53 8.41 7.98
N VAL A 18 -16.70 9.32 8.51
CA VAL A 18 -15.41 8.97 9.12
C VAL A 18 -15.61 8.06 10.33
N LEU A 19 -16.57 8.37 11.21
CA LEU A 19 -16.87 7.53 12.37
C LEU A 19 -17.26 6.11 11.95
N LEU A 20 -18.11 5.97 10.93
CA LEU A 20 -18.51 4.66 10.44
C LEU A 20 -17.33 3.86 9.89
N VAL A 21 -16.48 4.47 9.06
CA VAL A 21 -15.27 3.80 8.54
C VAL A 21 -14.33 3.37 9.68
N VAL A 22 -14.15 4.22 10.70
CA VAL A 22 -13.36 3.86 11.89
C VAL A 22 -13.96 2.68 12.64
N ILE A 23 -15.29 2.63 12.78
CA ILE A 23 -15.97 1.49 13.42
C ILE A 23 -15.79 0.21 12.61
N LEU A 24 -15.93 0.28 11.28
CA LEU A 24 -15.80 -0.88 10.40
C LEU A 24 -14.37 -1.44 10.40
N LEU A 25 -13.35 -0.57 10.44
CA LEU A 25 -11.94 -0.98 10.51
C LEU A 25 -11.46 -1.36 11.93
N LEU A 26 -12.31 -1.22 12.95
CA LEU A 26 -11.92 -1.45 14.34
C LEU A 26 -11.43 -2.90 14.59
N PRO A 27 -12.07 -3.96 14.06
CA PRO A 27 -11.58 -5.32 14.24
C PRO A 27 -10.15 -5.50 13.68
N ALA A 28 -9.89 -4.99 12.47
CA ALA A 28 -8.56 -5.05 11.87
C ALA A 28 -7.50 -4.32 12.71
N ALA A 29 -7.85 -3.17 13.31
CA ALA A 29 -6.98 -2.45 14.23
C ALA A 29 -6.74 -3.20 15.55
N VAL A 30 -7.76 -3.85 16.12
CA VAL A 30 -7.63 -4.65 17.35
C VAL A 30 -6.80 -5.90 17.12
N LEU A 31 -6.93 -6.53 15.95
CA LEU A 31 -6.14 -7.70 15.57
C LEU A 31 -4.63 -7.41 15.60
N ALA A 32 -4.21 -6.17 15.31
CA ALA A 32 -2.80 -5.79 15.32
C ALA A 32 -2.11 -6.01 16.69
N PHE A 33 -2.83 -5.99 17.82
CA PHE A 33 -2.24 -6.28 19.13
C PHE A 33 -1.72 -7.73 19.27
N TYR A 34 -2.21 -8.63 18.43
CA TYR A 34 -1.81 -10.04 18.39
C TYR A 34 -0.70 -10.31 17.37
N ALA A 35 -0.34 -9.33 16.54
CA ALA A 35 0.74 -9.49 15.58
C ALA A 35 2.09 -9.69 16.28
N ARG A 36 2.95 -10.54 15.69
CA ARG A 36 4.28 -10.90 16.19
C ARG A 36 5.29 -11.01 15.04
N PRO A 37 6.59 -10.75 15.28
CA PRO A 37 7.60 -10.76 14.22
C PRO A 37 7.82 -12.15 13.63
N SER A 38 8.08 -12.21 12.32
CA SER A 38 8.37 -13.45 11.60
C SER A 38 9.42 -13.25 10.50
N ALA A 39 10.11 -14.34 10.16
CA ALA A 39 11.03 -14.43 9.03
C ALA A 39 12.06 -13.28 8.98
N ASP A 40 12.07 -12.51 7.89
CA ASP A 40 13.02 -11.43 7.62
C ASP A 40 13.05 -10.33 8.70
N ASP A 41 12.02 -10.22 9.55
CA ASP A 41 12.01 -9.26 10.66
C ASP A 41 13.20 -9.46 11.61
N TYR A 42 13.64 -10.71 11.81
CA TYR A 42 14.75 -11.03 12.69
C TYR A 42 16.10 -10.66 12.04
N VAL A 43 16.35 -11.08 10.78
CA VAL A 43 17.63 -10.80 10.10
C VAL A 43 17.86 -9.29 9.93
N TYR A 44 16.84 -8.54 9.52
CA TYR A 44 16.98 -7.09 9.34
C TYR A 44 17.18 -6.36 10.67
N ALA A 45 16.55 -6.83 11.75
CA ALA A 45 16.57 -6.13 13.04
C ALA A 45 17.58 -6.69 14.05
N ALA A 46 18.39 -7.71 13.72
CA ALA A 46 19.33 -8.32 14.66
C ALA A 46 20.28 -7.30 15.31
N ARG A 47 20.88 -6.40 14.51
CA ARG A 47 21.81 -5.38 15.03
C ARG A 47 21.13 -4.32 15.89
N THR A 48 19.96 -3.86 15.48
CA THR A 48 19.20 -2.83 16.21
C THR A 48 18.58 -3.40 17.49
N HIS A 49 18.10 -4.64 17.46
CA HIS A 49 17.67 -5.39 18.65
C HIS A 49 18.83 -5.53 19.65
N ALA A 50 20.01 -5.96 19.21
CA ALA A 50 21.20 -6.05 20.07
C ALA A 50 21.56 -4.71 20.73
N VAL A 51 21.47 -3.59 20.00
CA VAL A 51 21.67 -2.24 20.56
C VAL A 51 20.66 -1.94 21.66
N VAL A 52 19.38 -2.26 21.46
CA VAL A 52 18.32 -2.04 22.46
C VAL A 52 18.58 -2.89 23.70
N GLN A 53 18.95 -4.16 23.54
CA GLN A 53 19.24 -5.06 24.67
C GLN A 53 20.46 -4.58 25.48
N GLN A 54 21.52 -4.13 24.81
CA GLN A 54 22.76 -3.74 25.48
C GLN A 54 22.74 -2.33 26.06
N TYR A 55 22.04 -1.40 25.41
CA TYR A 55 22.15 0.04 25.71
C TYR A 55 20.80 0.74 25.95
N GLY A 56 19.68 0.03 25.86
CA GLY A 56 18.34 0.62 25.88
C GLY A 56 18.06 1.48 24.64
N ALA A 57 17.15 2.46 24.76
CA ALA A 57 16.70 3.31 23.66
C ALA A 57 17.72 4.42 23.27
N SER A 58 18.95 4.04 22.95
CA SER A 58 20.00 4.96 22.49
C SER A 58 19.86 5.26 20.98
N TRP A 59 19.13 6.33 20.65
CA TRP A 59 18.86 6.70 19.26
C TRP A 59 20.10 6.82 18.35
N PRO A 60 21.22 7.46 18.76
CA PRO A 60 22.40 7.53 17.89
C PRO A 60 22.96 6.16 17.53
N ARG A 61 23.02 5.23 18.48
CA ARG A 61 23.48 3.85 18.25
C ARG A 61 22.49 3.08 17.39
N LEU A 62 21.20 3.29 17.62
CA LEU A 62 20.14 2.62 16.85
C LEU A 62 20.18 3.03 15.37
N LEU A 63 20.33 4.33 15.08
CA LEU A 63 20.46 4.85 13.72
C LEU A 63 21.75 4.35 13.05
N ALA A 64 22.85 4.26 13.80
CA ALA A 64 24.09 3.68 13.29
C ALA A 64 23.92 2.19 12.94
N ALA A 65 23.30 1.40 13.81
CA ALA A 65 23.03 -0.02 13.56
C ALA A 65 22.10 -0.23 12.35
N ALA A 66 21.04 0.58 12.22
CA ALA A 66 20.15 0.53 11.06
C ALA A 66 20.88 0.89 9.75
N TRP A 67 21.79 1.86 9.80
CA TRP A 67 22.65 2.20 8.66
C TRP A 67 23.59 1.05 8.30
N GLU A 68 24.24 0.43 9.27
CA GLU A 68 25.12 -0.71 9.03
C GLU A 68 24.37 -1.92 8.46
N THR A 69 23.15 -2.19 8.93
CA THR A 69 22.25 -3.19 8.32
C THR A 69 21.99 -2.83 6.87
N THR A 70 21.64 -1.57 6.58
CA THR A 70 21.37 -1.10 5.21
C THR A 70 22.56 -1.34 4.28
N VAL A 71 23.78 -0.98 4.73
CA VAL A 71 25.02 -1.19 3.97
C VAL A 71 25.26 -2.68 3.71
N TYR A 72 25.06 -3.53 4.72
CA TYR A 72 25.21 -4.98 4.58
C TYR A 72 24.27 -5.55 3.52
N PHE A 73 22.97 -5.24 3.62
CA PHE A 73 21.99 -5.74 2.66
C PHE A 73 22.20 -5.16 1.26
N PHE A 74 22.59 -3.88 1.14
CA PHE A 74 22.93 -3.27 -0.14
C PHE A 74 24.06 -4.00 -0.87
N GLN A 75 25.04 -4.51 -0.12
CA GLN A 75 26.18 -5.23 -0.67
C GLN A 75 25.90 -6.72 -0.92
N ASN A 76 25.08 -7.36 -0.09
CA ASN A 76 25.02 -8.83 -0.04
C ASN A 76 23.65 -9.44 -0.38
N TRP A 77 22.57 -8.65 -0.48
CA TRP A 77 21.23 -9.21 -0.68
C TRP A 77 20.28 -8.38 -1.55
N GLN A 78 20.11 -7.08 -1.34
CA GLN A 78 19.22 -6.27 -2.19
C GLN A 78 19.58 -4.79 -2.04
N GLY A 79 19.54 -4.04 -3.15
CA GLY A 79 19.90 -2.63 -3.25
C GLY A 79 18.96 -1.63 -2.55
N LEU A 80 18.25 -2.06 -1.51
CA LEU A 80 17.24 -1.30 -0.78
C LEU A 80 17.88 -0.27 0.17
N TYR A 81 18.52 0.77 -0.37
CA TYR A 81 19.28 1.76 0.41
C TYR A 81 18.42 2.70 1.29
N VAL A 82 17.09 2.67 1.14
CA VAL A 82 16.15 3.32 2.07
C VAL A 82 15.37 2.28 2.85
N SER A 83 14.86 1.22 2.19
CA SER A 83 14.04 0.24 2.91
C SER A 83 14.83 -0.58 3.91
N GLY A 84 16.06 -0.98 3.61
CA GLY A 84 16.91 -1.69 4.58
C GLY A 84 17.03 -0.95 5.92
N PHE A 85 17.04 0.40 5.88
CA PHE A 85 17.09 1.23 7.08
C PHE A 85 15.79 1.20 7.88
N VAL A 86 14.66 1.29 7.18
CA VAL A 86 13.32 1.25 7.79
C VAL A 86 13.04 -0.13 8.38
N LEU A 87 13.38 -1.19 7.66
CA LEU A 87 13.19 -2.58 8.05
C LEU A 87 13.99 -2.94 9.31
N ALA A 88 15.19 -2.36 9.47
CA ALA A 88 15.99 -2.53 10.68
C ALA A 88 15.35 -1.90 11.93
N LEU A 89 14.38 -1.00 11.79
CA LEU A 89 13.73 -0.28 12.88
C LEU A 89 12.33 -0.83 13.22
N GLN A 90 12.11 -2.12 12.96
CA GLN A 90 10.83 -2.77 13.22
C GLN A 90 10.44 -2.72 14.72
N PRO A 91 9.16 -2.55 15.09
CA PRO A 91 8.78 -2.21 16.46
C PRO A 91 9.14 -3.28 17.50
N ALA A 92 9.24 -4.56 17.12
CA ALA A 92 9.55 -5.64 18.07
C ALA A 92 10.98 -5.56 18.63
N ILE A 93 11.86 -4.69 18.11
CA ILE A 93 13.16 -4.43 18.76
C ILE A 93 13.01 -3.93 20.20
N PHE A 94 11.86 -3.34 20.56
CA PHE A 94 11.52 -2.91 21.92
C PHE A 94 10.68 -3.95 22.69
N GLY A 95 10.41 -5.10 22.09
CA GLY A 95 9.58 -6.19 22.62
C GLY A 95 8.44 -6.56 21.66
N ASN A 96 8.18 -7.86 21.52
CA ASN A 96 7.23 -8.42 20.54
C ASN A 96 5.82 -7.84 20.63
N ARG A 97 5.34 -7.46 21.81
CA ARG A 97 4.02 -6.82 22.00
C ARG A 97 3.87 -5.46 21.31
N TRP A 98 4.98 -4.79 21.00
CA TRP A 98 4.96 -3.53 20.25
C TRP A 98 4.84 -3.73 18.73
N TYR A 99 4.98 -4.96 18.24
CA TYR A 99 4.96 -5.27 16.82
C TYR A 99 3.67 -4.85 16.11
N GLY A 100 2.54 -4.84 16.82
CA GLY A 100 1.27 -4.32 16.33
C GLY A 100 1.30 -2.85 15.85
N LEU A 101 2.29 -2.06 16.27
CA LEU A 101 2.49 -0.70 15.74
C LEU A 101 2.74 -0.67 14.23
N THR A 102 3.13 -1.80 13.62
CA THR A 102 3.20 -1.99 12.17
C THR A 102 1.96 -1.45 11.45
N PHE A 103 0.78 -1.78 11.97
CA PHE A 103 -0.50 -1.36 11.38
C PHE A 103 -0.60 0.17 11.26
N LEU A 104 -0.14 0.90 12.29
CA LEU A 104 -0.13 2.37 12.29
C LEU A 104 1.00 2.93 11.40
N CYS A 105 2.17 2.29 11.41
CA CYS A 105 3.29 2.63 10.52
C CYS A 105 2.91 2.55 9.04
N VAL A 106 1.92 1.72 8.69
CA VAL A 106 1.36 1.60 7.35
C VAL A 106 0.24 2.60 7.10
N LEU A 107 -0.82 2.57 7.92
CA LEU A 107 -2.05 3.30 7.62
C LEU A 107 -1.88 4.81 7.73
N VAL A 108 -1.06 5.31 8.67
CA VAL A 108 -0.90 6.75 8.87
C VAL A 108 -0.20 7.41 7.67
N PRO A 109 0.98 6.93 7.19
CA PRO A 109 1.59 7.50 5.99
C PRO A 109 0.71 7.36 4.75
N LEU A 110 0.03 6.22 4.58
CA LEU A 110 -0.88 5.97 3.45
C LEU A 110 -2.03 6.98 3.44
N PHE A 111 -2.70 7.16 4.58
CA PHE A 111 -3.76 8.15 4.75
C PHE A 111 -3.25 9.57 4.47
N LEU A 112 -2.12 9.97 5.06
CA LEU A 112 -1.59 11.33 4.91
C LEU A 112 -1.22 11.63 3.45
N CYS A 113 -0.64 10.67 2.74
CA CYS A 113 -0.28 10.84 1.34
C CYS A 113 -1.52 10.85 0.42
N LEU A 114 -2.50 9.96 0.66
CA LEU A 114 -3.79 9.98 -0.03
C LEU A 114 -4.51 11.31 0.18
N TYR A 115 -4.57 11.79 1.41
CA TYR A 115 -5.17 13.08 1.75
C TYR A 115 -4.42 14.25 1.12
N GLY A 116 -3.09 14.22 1.16
CA GLY A 116 -2.24 15.23 0.50
C GLY A 116 -2.50 15.30 -1.01
N CYS A 117 -2.51 14.14 -1.67
CA CYS A 117 -2.80 14.04 -3.11
C CYS A 117 -4.23 14.51 -3.43
N ALA A 118 -5.23 14.01 -2.71
CA ALA A 118 -6.63 14.41 -2.87
C ALA A 118 -6.80 15.93 -2.63
N LYS A 119 -6.10 16.51 -1.67
CA LYS A 119 -6.14 17.95 -1.39
C LYS A 119 -5.55 18.76 -2.54
N LEU A 120 -4.43 18.32 -3.12
CA LEU A 120 -3.81 18.97 -4.27
C LEU A 120 -4.73 18.94 -5.50
N ILE A 121 -5.33 17.78 -5.79
CA ILE A 121 -6.19 17.58 -6.97
C ILE A 121 -7.53 18.28 -6.78
N VAL A 122 -8.25 18.00 -5.70
CA VAL A 122 -9.61 18.52 -5.49
C VAL A 122 -9.60 20.04 -5.35
N HIS A 123 -8.68 20.64 -4.58
CA HIS A 123 -8.68 22.10 -4.46
C HIS A 123 -8.28 22.81 -5.75
N ARG A 124 -7.62 22.11 -6.67
CA ARG A 124 -7.37 22.62 -8.02
C ARG A 124 -8.61 22.55 -8.89
N LEU A 125 -9.33 21.43 -8.84
CA LEU A 125 -10.50 21.19 -9.68
C LEU A 125 -11.75 21.94 -9.17
N GLU A 126 -11.95 21.97 -7.86
CA GLU A 126 -13.14 22.54 -7.21
C GLU A 126 -12.73 23.12 -5.83
N PRO A 127 -12.20 24.36 -5.77
CA PRO A 127 -11.70 24.98 -4.54
C PRO A 127 -12.75 25.12 -3.42
N ALA A 128 -14.04 25.13 -3.78
CA ALA A 128 -15.14 25.22 -2.83
C ALA A 128 -15.28 23.96 -1.95
N GLN A 129 -14.83 22.79 -2.43
CA GLN A 129 -15.04 21.50 -1.76
C GLN A 129 -13.94 21.17 -0.75
N LYS A 130 -13.83 21.98 0.31
CA LYS A 130 -12.79 21.87 1.35
C LYS A 130 -12.79 20.55 2.14
N ARG A 131 -13.88 19.78 2.08
CA ARG A 131 -14.10 18.54 2.85
C ARG A 131 -13.95 17.28 2.02
N LEU A 132 -14.11 17.40 0.71
CA LEU A 132 -14.04 16.28 -0.22
C LEU A 132 -12.67 15.57 -0.20
N PRO A 133 -11.51 16.25 -0.05
CA PRO A 133 -10.23 15.56 0.09
C PRO A 133 -10.21 14.55 1.23
N LEU A 134 -10.78 14.90 2.39
CA LEU A 134 -10.83 13.99 3.55
C LEU A 134 -11.78 12.82 3.28
N ALA A 135 -12.94 13.08 2.69
CA ALA A 135 -13.88 12.02 2.33
C ALA A 135 -13.27 11.00 1.35
N LEU A 136 -12.60 11.48 0.29
CA LEU A 136 -11.94 10.63 -0.70
C LEU A 136 -10.79 9.84 -0.09
N ALA A 137 -9.94 10.48 0.73
CA ALA A 137 -8.81 9.79 1.37
C ALA A 137 -9.28 8.66 2.30
N VAL A 138 -10.34 8.91 3.09
CA VAL A 138 -10.92 7.90 3.98
C VAL A 138 -11.59 6.77 3.19
N LEU A 139 -12.34 7.09 2.14
CA LEU A 139 -13.00 6.08 1.30
C LEU A 139 -11.98 5.19 0.57
N LEU A 140 -10.94 5.78 -0.01
CA LEU A 140 -9.89 5.05 -0.73
C LEU A 140 -9.05 4.21 0.22
N LEU A 141 -8.69 4.73 1.40
CA LEU A 141 -8.00 3.96 2.43
C LEU A 141 -8.83 2.75 2.86
N PHE A 142 -10.13 2.95 3.09
CA PHE A 142 -11.05 1.88 3.44
C PHE A 142 -11.11 0.81 2.34
N ALA A 143 -11.27 1.21 1.07
CA ALA A 143 -11.25 0.27 -0.05
C ALA A 143 -9.91 -0.48 -0.18
N PHE A 144 -8.79 0.18 0.07
CA PHE A 144 -7.47 -0.45 0.05
C PHE A 144 -7.35 -1.54 1.11
N VAL A 145 -7.88 -1.31 2.31
CA VAL A 145 -7.81 -2.28 3.41
C VAL A 145 -8.79 -3.44 3.19
N GLU A 146 -10.05 -3.16 2.88
CA GLU A 146 -11.08 -4.22 2.79
C GLU A 146 -10.84 -5.19 1.62
N GLY A 147 -10.37 -4.69 0.49
CA GLY A 147 -10.10 -5.51 -0.71
C GLY A 147 -8.64 -5.94 -0.86
N MET A 148 -7.81 -5.79 0.18
CA MET A 148 -6.37 -6.08 0.09
C MET A 148 -6.12 -7.56 -0.23
N PRO A 149 -5.41 -7.91 -1.32
CA PRO A 149 -5.16 -9.31 -1.69
C PRO A 149 -4.37 -10.14 -0.67
N SER A 150 -3.40 -9.53 0.03
CA SER A 150 -2.60 -10.16 1.09
C SER A 150 -2.53 -9.22 2.29
N PRO A 151 -3.56 -9.19 3.16
CA PRO A 151 -3.58 -8.29 4.30
C PRO A 151 -2.44 -8.55 5.28
N VAL A 152 -2.04 -9.81 5.48
CA VAL A 152 -0.91 -10.18 6.34
C VAL A 152 0.37 -9.48 5.92
N GLU A 153 0.73 -9.55 4.63
CA GLU A 153 1.95 -8.90 4.14
C GLU A 153 1.81 -7.40 3.91
N GLY A 154 0.59 -6.85 4.00
CA GLY A 154 0.31 -5.43 3.78
C GLY A 154 0.07 -4.62 5.06
N LEU A 155 -0.40 -5.25 6.13
CA LEU A 155 -0.87 -4.55 7.34
C LEU A 155 -0.20 -5.03 8.63
N TYR A 156 0.19 -6.31 8.70
CA TYR A 156 0.59 -6.93 9.96
C TYR A 156 2.05 -7.37 9.99
N TRP A 157 2.55 -7.97 8.91
CA TRP A 157 3.96 -8.33 8.77
C TRP A 157 4.80 -7.11 8.35
N PHE A 158 5.61 -6.60 9.29
CA PHE A 158 6.36 -5.35 9.15
C PHE A 158 7.27 -5.35 7.94
N ASN A 159 8.06 -6.42 7.73
CA ASN A 159 8.98 -6.46 6.60
C ASN A 159 8.24 -6.36 5.26
N GLY A 160 7.19 -7.16 5.06
CA GLY A 160 6.38 -7.11 3.85
C GLY A 160 5.73 -5.75 3.64
N ALA A 161 5.11 -5.21 4.68
CA ALA A 161 4.30 -4.01 4.58
C ALA A 161 5.17 -2.77 4.34
N MET A 162 6.23 -2.59 5.15
CA MET A 162 7.08 -1.41 5.12
C MET A 162 8.03 -1.38 3.92
N ASN A 163 8.27 -2.53 3.28
CA ASN A 163 9.05 -2.61 2.05
C ASN A 163 8.27 -2.11 0.82
N TYR A 164 6.93 -1.94 0.89
CA TYR A 164 6.11 -1.56 -0.26
C TYR A 164 5.24 -0.32 0.00
N LEU A 165 4.39 -0.37 1.03
CA LEU A 165 3.28 0.57 1.18
C LEU A 165 3.72 2.01 1.48
N PRO A 166 4.75 2.29 2.30
CA PRO A 166 5.24 3.65 2.49
C PRO A 166 5.70 4.30 1.18
N TYR A 167 6.39 3.53 0.32
CA TYR A 167 6.88 4.03 -0.98
C TYR A 167 5.74 4.25 -1.95
N PHE A 168 4.73 3.38 -1.96
CA PHE A 168 3.52 3.58 -2.75
C PHE A 168 2.78 4.84 -2.29
N SER A 169 2.66 5.03 -0.98
CA SER A 169 2.03 6.20 -0.39
C SER A 169 2.68 7.49 -0.89
N VAL A 170 4.01 7.60 -0.79
CA VAL A 170 4.70 8.80 -1.29
C VAL A 170 4.69 8.91 -2.81
N ALA A 171 4.58 7.81 -3.58
CA ALA A 171 4.36 7.86 -5.03
C ALA A 171 2.99 8.47 -5.40
N VAL A 172 1.94 8.16 -4.64
CA VAL A 172 0.62 8.78 -4.79
C VAL A 172 0.70 10.29 -4.50
N LEU A 173 1.40 10.70 -3.43
CA LEU A 173 1.63 12.12 -3.15
C LEU A 173 2.44 12.80 -4.26
N ASN A 174 3.50 12.15 -4.75
CA ASN A 174 4.34 12.66 -5.82
C ASN A 174 3.55 12.87 -7.11
N THR A 175 2.62 11.98 -7.41
CA THR A 175 1.68 12.12 -8.53
C THR A 175 0.84 13.39 -8.39
N GLY A 176 0.30 13.66 -7.20
CA GLY A 176 -0.45 14.90 -6.92
C GLY A 176 0.39 16.17 -7.07
N LEU A 177 1.64 16.14 -6.59
CA LEU A 177 2.60 17.24 -6.76
C LEU A 177 2.92 17.46 -8.25
N ALA A 178 3.18 16.37 -8.98
CA ALA A 178 3.53 16.41 -10.39
C ALA A 178 2.37 16.93 -11.27
N ILE A 179 1.14 16.48 -11.01
CA ILE A 179 -0.08 17.00 -11.65
C ILE A 179 -0.22 18.51 -11.40
N THR A 180 0.06 18.95 -10.18
CA THR A 180 -0.04 20.36 -9.81
C THR A 180 0.98 21.22 -10.58
N LEU A 181 2.17 20.68 -10.80
CA LEU A 181 3.26 21.30 -11.58
C LEU A 181 3.03 21.31 -13.09
N LEU A 182 2.00 20.64 -13.63
CA LEU A 182 1.66 20.72 -15.07
C LEU A 182 1.28 22.14 -15.51
N GLU A 183 0.65 22.92 -14.63
CA GLU A 183 0.34 24.33 -14.86
C GLU A 183 1.01 25.20 -13.79
N PRO A 184 2.33 25.43 -13.91
CA PRO A 184 3.10 26.11 -12.88
C PRO A 184 2.64 27.57 -12.70
N GLU A 185 2.08 28.18 -13.75
CA GLU A 185 1.57 29.57 -13.74
C GLU A 185 0.56 29.85 -12.62
N ARG A 186 -0.21 28.84 -12.18
CA ARG A 186 -1.16 28.95 -11.06
C ARG A 186 -0.51 28.92 -9.68
N LEU A 187 0.79 28.67 -9.60
CA LEU A 187 1.56 28.58 -8.36
C LEU A 187 2.49 29.78 -8.22
N SER A 188 2.71 30.24 -6.98
CA SER A 188 3.83 31.12 -6.67
C SER A 188 5.15 30.42 -6.95
N PHE A 189 6.20 31.20 -7.24
CA PHE A 189 7.54 30.65 -7.51
C PHE A 189 8.03 29.73 -6.38
N ASP A 190 7.90 30.17 -5.12
CA ASP A 190 8.32 29.40 -3.95
C ASP A 190 7.62 28.03 -3.87
N ARG A 191 6.33 27.97 -4.23
CA ARG A 191 5.59 26.70 -4.26
C ARG A 191 6.06 25.79 -5.38
N ARG A 192 6.41 26.34 -6.54
CA ARG A 192 6.98 25.55 -7.66
C ARG A 192 8.30 24.91 -7.24
N VAL A 193 9.19 25.71 -6.65
CA VAL A 193 10.49 25.23 -6.14
C VAL A 193 10.29 24.17 -5.07
N LEU A 194 9.42 24.43 -4.09
CA LEU A 194 9.12 23.46 -3.02
C LEU A 194 8.60 22.13 -3.58
N PHE A 195 7.65 22.16 -4.51
CA PHE A 195 7.07 20.94 -5.08
C PHE A 195 8.07 20.19 -5.95
N ALA A 196 8.89 20.90 -6.74
CA ALA A 196 9.95 20.28 -7.53
C ALA A 196 11.04 19.64 -6.63
N ALA A 197 11.47 20.34 -5.58
CA ALA A 197 12.42 19.83 -4.61
C ALA A 197 11.86 18.61 -3.84
N ALA A 198 10.60 18.69 -3.41
CA ALA A 198 9.91 17.55 -2.80
C ALA A 198 9.86 16.35 -3.75
N GLY A 199 9.56 16.56 -5.04
CA GLY A 199 9.55 15.50 -6.04
C GLY A 199 10.92 14.84 -6.26
N VAL A 200 12.02 15.60 -6.16
CA VAL A 200 13.39 15.06 -6.20
C VAL A 200 13.65 14.15 -4.99
N VAL A 201 13.37 14.63 -3.78
CA VAL A 201 13.57 13.85 -2.54
C VAL A 201 12.70 12.59 -2.56
N ILE A 202 11.42 12.72 -2.91
CA ILE A 202 10.50 11.58 -3.00
C ILE A 202 10.97 10.58 -4.06
N GLY A 203 11.43 11.04 -5.23
CA GLY A 203 11.97 10.18 -6.28
C GLY A 203 13.15 9.32 -5.82
N LEU A 204 14.09 9.91 -5.08
CA LEU A 204 15.22 9.18 -4.47
C LEU A 204 14.75 8.21 -3.37
N VAL A 205 13.77 8.60 -2.55
CA VAL A 205 13.22 7.76 -1.48
C VAL A 205 12.52 6.53 -2.06
N ILE A 206 11.69 6.69 -3.07
CA ILE A 206 10.99 5.57 -3.73
C ILE A 206 12.00 4.65 -4.41
N GLY A 207 12.99 5.20 -5.13
CA GLY A 207 14.03 4.42 -5.80
C GLY A 207 14.83 3.52 -4.84
N GLY A 208 15.12 4.00 -3.63
CA GLY A 208 15.79 3.20 -2.58
C GLY A 208 14.86 2.36 -1.72
N GLY A 209 13.56 2.56 -1.87
CA GLY A 209 12.52 1.83 -1.18
C GLY A 209 12.28 0.47 -1.80
N HIS A 210 11.78 0.46 -3.04
CA HIS A 210 11.44 -0.80 -3.73
C HIS A 210 11.42 -0.65 -5.25
N GLN A 211 11.91 -1.66 -5.98
CA GLN A 211 12.07 -1.58 -7.43
C GLN A 211 10.74 -1.40 -8.18
N VAL A 212 9.72 -2.19 -7.84
CA VAL A 212 8.39 -2.16 -8.51
C VAL A 212 7.66 -0.83 -8.28
N VAL A 213 7.76 -0.27 -7.07
CA VAL A 213 7.15 1.04 -6.77
C VAL A 213 7.95 2.17 -7.42
N GLY A 214 9.28 2.02 -7.48
CA GLY A 214 10.17 2.90 -8.26
C GLY A 214 9.80 2.94 -9.74
N GLU A 215 9.53 1.78 -10.34
CA GLU A 215 9.03 1.67 -11.71
C GLU A 215 7.68 2.36 -11.88
N LEU A 216 6.70 2.09 -11.01
CA LEU A 216 5.40 2.77 -11.05
C LEU A 216 5.55 4.30 -11.03
N ASN A 217 6.32 4.83 -10.08
CA ASN A 217 6.57 6.27 -9.97
C ASN A 217 7.28 6.81 -11.21
N LEU A 218 8.25 6.07 -11.76
CA LEU A 218 8.96 6.45 -12.98
C LEU A 218 8.02 6.54 -14.18
N LEU A 219 7.15 5.55 -14.38
CA LEU A 219 6.20 5.53 -15.50
C LEU A 219 5.20 6.69 -15.42
N VAL A 220 4.68 6.97 -14.22
CA VAL A 220 3.79 8.11 -13.99
C VAL A 220 4.51 9.43 -14.27
N LEU A 221 5.71 9.62 -13.72
CA LEU A 221 6.49 10.84 -13.96
C LEU A 221 6.92 10.99 -15.42
N LEU A 222 7.26 9.91 -16.11
CA LEU A 222 7.62 9.92 -17.51
C LEU A 222 6.44 10.40 -18.36
N PHE A 223 5.25 9.85 -18.11
CA PHE A 223 4.01 10.27 -18.77
C PHE A 223 3.74 11.76 -18.54
N LEU A 224 3.74 12.22 -17.29
CA LEU A 224 3.48 13.62 -16.94
C LEU A 224 4.55 14.57 -17.49
N THR A 225 5.82 14.16 -17.48
CA THR A 225 6.93 14.93 -18.05
C THR A 225 6.80 15.06 -19.57
N ALA A 226 6.40 13.99 -20.26
CA ALA A 226 6.13 14.05 -21.70
C ALA A 226 5.01 15.05 -22.04
N LEU A 227 3.98 15.18 -21.20
CA LEU A 227 2.96 16.23 -21.33
C LEU A 227 3.55 17.63 -21.09
N CYS A 228 4.36 17.80 -20.05
CA CYS A 228 5.04 19.06 -19.74
C CYS A 228 5.99 19.54 -20.84
N LEU A 229 6.78 18.65 -21.43
CA LEU A 229 7.74 18.98 -22.49
C LEU A 229 7.05 19.51 -23.76
N ARG A 230 5.86 18.99 -24.09
CA ARG A 230 5.03 19.54 -25.18
C ARG A 230 4.62 20.99 -24.92
N CYS A 231 4.54 21.39 -23.66
CA CYS A 231 4.22 22.74 -23.21
C CYS A 231 5.46 23.55 -22.79
N ARG A 232 6.69 23.07 -23.09
CA ARG A 232 7.97 23.68 -22.69
C ARG A 232 8.12 23.89 -21.17
N ASN A 233 7.44 23.09 -20.36
CA ASN A 233 7.56 23.08 -18.91
C ASN A 233 8.60 22.05 -18.46
N LEU A 234 9.63 22.49 -17.72
CA LEU A 234 10.74 21.63 -17.28
C LEU A 234 10.72 21.31 -15.77
N TRP A 235 9.70 21.75 -15.02
CA TRP A 235 9.67 21.62 -13.56
C TRP A 235 9.65 20.16 -13.06
N LEU A 236 9.23 19.20 -13.90
CA LEU A 236 9.23 17.77 -13.55
C LEU A 236 10.55 17.05 -13.89
N CYS A 237 11.39 17.62 -14.76
CA CYS A 237 12.62 16.96 -15.20
C CYS A 237 13.57 16.59 -14.04
N PRO A 238 13.78 17.45 -13.00
CA PRO A 238 14.60 17.07 -11.86
C PRO A 238 14.06 15.87 -11.09
N ALA A 239 12.74 15.81 -10.84
CA ALA A 239 12.12 14.69 -10.14
C ALA A 239 12.20 13.39 -10.95
N LEU A 240 12.03 13.47 -12.27
CA LEU A 240 12.22 12.33 -13.17
C LEU A 240 13.66 11.83 -13.14
N ALA A 241 14.65 12.72 -13.28
CA ALA A 241 16.07 12.37 -13.23
C ALA A 241 16.47 11.74 -11.89
N ALA A 242 15.96 12.29 -10.77
CA ALA A 242 16.17 11.74 -9.45
C ALA A 242 15.55 10.34 -9.28
N SER A 243 14.35 10.12 -9.82
CA SER A 243 13.69 8.80 -9.79
C SER A 243 14.46 7.76 -10.61
N VAL A 244 14.99 8.15 -11.78
CA VAL A 244 15.87 7.30 -12.59
C VAL A 244 17.16 6.99 -11.82
N ALA A 245 17.83 8.00 -11.27
CA ALA A 245 19.08 7.82 -10.54
C ALA A 245 18.91 6.89 -9.32
N GLY A 246 17.84 7.11 -8.53
CA GLY A 246 17.54 6.27 -7.37
C GLY A 246 17.24 4.83 -7.75
N LEU A 247 16.42 4.61 -8.78
CA LEU A 247 16.11 3.26 -9.24
C LEU A 247 17.34 2.56 -9.81
N VAL A 248 18.15 3.25 -10.63
CA VAL A 248 19.41 2.72 -11.17
C VAL A 248 20.37 2.33 -10.05
N PHE A 249 20.53 3.18 -9.02
CA PHE A 249 21.39 2.87 -7.88
C PHE A 249 20.91 1.62 -7.12
N ASN A 250 19.60 1.41 -7.00
CA ASN A 250 19.03 0.21 -6.41
C ASN A 250 19.26 -1.04 -7.28
N VAL A 251 18.90 -1.00 -8.58
CA VAL A 251 19.00 -2.20 -9.44
C VAL A 251 20.43 -2.59 -9.76
N THR A 252 21.37 -1.64 -9.75
CA THR A 252 22.80 -1.90 -10.01
C THR A 252 23.59 -2.28 -8.77
N ALA A 253 22.96 -2.25 -7.58
CA ALA A 253 23.60 -2.59 -6.32
C ALA A 253 24.15 -4.03 -6.34
N PRO A 254 25.31 -4.30 -5.72
CA PRO A 254 25.89 -5.64 -5.66
C PRO A 254 24.93 -6.66 -5.05
N GLY A 255 24.23 -6.30 -3.97
CA GLY A 255 23.27 -7.18 -3.32
C GLY A 255 22.12 -7.57 -4.24
N THR A 256 21.61 -6.64 -5.06
CA THR A 256 20.56 -6.95 -6.03
C THR A 256 21.01 -8.04 -7.01
N ARG A 257 22.28 -8.04 -7.44
CA ARG A 257 22.82 -9.10 -8.31
C ARG A 257 22.77 -10.45 -7.61
N VAL A 258 23.25 -10.52 -6.37
CA VAL A 258 23.22 -11.75 -5.54
C VAL A 258 21.81 -12.30 -5.43
N ARG A 259 20.82 -11.46 -5.13
CA ARG A 259 19.42 -11.91 -5.04
C ARG A 259 18.84 -12.35 -6.37
N THR A 260 19.19 -11.69 -7.47
CA THR A 260 18.71 -12.11 -8.80
C THR A 260 19.31 -13.41 -9.30
N GLU A 261 20.49 -13.81 -8.82
CA GLU A 261 21.09 -15.13 -9.11
C GLU A 261 20.29 -16.28 -8.48
N GLY A 262 19.59 -16.02 -7.38
CA GLY A 262 18.75 -17.00 -6.69
C GLY A 262 17.38 -17.26 -7.35
N PHE A 263 17.00 -16.51 -8.39
CA PHE A 263 15.70 -16.68 -9.05
C PHE A 263 15.83 -17.29 -10.44
N ALA A 264 14.89 -18.19 -10.77
CA ALA A 264 14.70 -18.69 -12.12
C ALA A 264 14.04 -17.59 -12.98
N GLN A 265 14.86 -16.89 -13.76
CA GLN A 265 14.38 -15.84 -14.66
C GLN A 265 13.60 -16.45 -15.83
N ALA A 266 12.49 -15.81 -16.21
CA ALA A 266 11.74 -16.16 -17.41
C ALA A 266 12.33 -15.45 -18.64
N GLY A 267 12.15 -16.04 -19.83
CA GLY A 267 12.50 -15.34 -21.07
C GLY A 267 11.70 -14.04 -21.22
N LEU A 268 12.28 -13.00 -21.84
CA LEU A 268 11.62 -11.69 -21.97
C LEU A 268 10.20 -11.78 -22.58
N LEU A 269 10.05 -12.55 -23.66
CA LEU A 269 8.76 -12.75 -24.33
C LEU A 269 7.78 -13.53 -23.46
N GLU A 270 8.26 -14.54 -22.75
CA GLU A 270 7.46 -15.33 -21.82
C GLU A 270 6.95 -14.45 -20.67
N ALA A 271 7.82 -13.66 -20.04
CA ALA A 271 7.46 -12.72 -19.00
C ALA A 271 6.45 -11.68 -19.49
N PHE A 272 6.62 -11.15 -20.71
CA PHE A 272 5.70 -10.21 -21.33
C PHE A 272 4.30 -10.80 -21.50
N VAL A 273 4.19 -11.99 -22.10
CA VAL A 273 2.90 -12.66 -22.34
C VAL A 273 2.25 -13.08 -21.01
N LYS A 274 3.02 -13.72 -20.11
CA LYS A 274 2.52 -14.15 -18.80
C LYS A 274 2.01 -12.97 -17.98
N SER A 275 2.80 -11.91 -17.86
CA SER A 275 2.39 -10.73 -17.07
C SER A 275 1.15 -10.04 -17.63
N PHE A 276 0.99 -10.00 -18.97
CA PHE A 276 -0.20 -9.44 -19.59
C PHE A 276 -1.45 -10.25 -19.23
N VAL A 277 -1.36 -11.59 -19.34
CA VAL A 277 -2.45 -12.50 -18.98
C VAL A 277 -2.76 -12.41 -17.48
N LEU A 278 -1.75 -12.42 -16.63
CA LEU A 278 -1.91 -12.27 -15.17
C LEU A 278 -2.58 -10.94 -14.81
N ALA A 279 -2.16 -9.82 -15.41
CA ALA A 279 -2.81 -8.54 -15.21
C ALA A 279 -4.29 -8.57 -15.63
N ALA A 280 -4.61 -9.17 -16.78
CA ALA A 280 -5.99 -9.32 -17.23
C ALA A 280 -6.83 -10.23 -16.31
N MET A 281 -6.25 -11.31 -15.80
CA MET A 281 -6.91 -12.19 -14.84
C MET A 281 -7.20 -11.46 -13.53
N GLU A 282 -6.27 -10.69 -12.98
CA GLU A 282 -6.50 -9.91 -11.76
C GLU A 282 -7.55 -8.82 -11.98
N TRP A 283 -7.59 -8.18 -13.16
CA TRP A 283 -8.69 -7.26 -13.50
C TRP A 283 -10.05 -7.95 -13.38
N ILE A 284 -10.22 -9.11 -14.04
CA ILE A 284 -11.46 -9.88 -13.97
C ILE A 284 -11.74 -10.30 -12.54
N ARG A 285 -10.71 -10.70 -11.79
CA ARG A 285 -10.82 -11.18 -10.43
C ARG A 285 -11.41 -10.10 -9.49
N TRP A 286 -10.99 -8.87 -9.72
CA TRP A 286 -11.36 -7.72 -8.90
C TRP A 286 -12.67 -7.05 -9.33
N LEU A 287 -13.32 -7.53 -10.39
CA LEU A 287 -14.68 -7.09 -10.76
C LEU A 287 -15.72 -7.75 -9.84
N ASP A 288 -15.77 -7.31 -8.60
CA ASP A 288 -16.63 -7.86 -7.55
C ASP A 288 -17.65 -6.84 -7.00
N VAL A 289 -18.48 -7.30 -6.05
CA VAL A 289 -19.51 -6.47 -5.42
C VAL A 289 -18.92 -5.31 -4.60
N PRO A 290 -17.86 -5.51 -3.77
CA PRO A 290 -17.17 -4.40 -3.11
C PRO A 290 -16.69 -3.32 -4.07
N LEU A 291 -16.14 -3.69 -5.24
CA LEU A 291 -15.72 -2.73 -6.24
C LEU A 291 -16.91 -1.90 -6.78
N LEU A 292 -18.04 -2.55 -7.09
CA LEU A 292 -19.24 -1.84 -7.53
C LEU A 292 -19.74 -0.87 -6.46
N CYS A 293 -19.70 -1.26 -5.19
CA CYS A 293 -20.05 -0.37 -4.07
C CYS A 293 -19.13 0.86 -4.03
N LEU A 294 -17.82 0.68 -4.21
CA LEU A 294 -16.85 1.76 -4.27
C LEU A 294 -17.13 2.71 -5.43
N LEU A 295 -17.36 2.20 -6.64
CA LEU A 295 -17.68 3.03 -7.81
C LEU A 295 -18.94 3.86 -7.57
N VAL A 296 -20.00 3.27 -7.00
CA VAL A 296 -21.22 4.01 -6.64
C VAL A 296 -20.93 5.11 -5.61
N LEU A 297 -20.06 4.86 -4.62
CA LEU A 297 -19.65 5.87 -3.63
C LEU A 297 -18.79 6.99 -4.22
N LEU A 298 -17.98 6.69 -5.23
CA LEU A 298 -17.13 7.66 -5.94
C LEU A 298 -17.90 8.45 -7.00
N ALA A 299 -19.03 7.93 -7.48
CA ALA A 299 -19.77 8.50 -8.60
C ALA A 299 -20.08 9.99 -8.45
N LEU A 300 -20.68 10.38 -7.33
CA LEU A 300 -21.03 11.78 -7.05
C LEU A 300 -19.79 12.70 -6.93
N PRO A 301 -18.76 12.36 -6.13
CA PRO A 301 -17.47 13.04 -6.14
C PRO A 301 -16.84 13.21 -7.53
N MET A 302 -16.69 12.12 -8.30
CA MET A 302 -15.99 12.14 -9.58
C MET A 302 -16.76 12.94 -10.62
N HIS A 303 -18.08 12.79 -10.65
CA HIS A 303 -18.97 13.61 -11.46
C HIS A 303 -18.84 15.09 -11.13
N ARG A 304 -18.84 15.47 -9.84
CA ARG A 304 -18.67 16.86 -9.41
C ARG A 304 -17.32 17.43 -9.87
N LEU A 305 -16.24 16.65 -9.75
CA LEU A 305 -14.91 17.08 -10.19
C LEU A 305 -14.83 17.22 -11.73
N ALA A 306 -15.52 16.35 -12.48
CA ALA A 306 -15.52 16.38 -13.95
C ALA A 306 -16.14 17.67 -14.53
N LYS A 307 -17.04 18.32 -13.78
CA LYS A 307 -17.61 19.64 -14.11
C LYS A 307 -16.63 20.80 -14.00
N SER A 308 -15.42 20.58 -13.47
CA SER A 308 -14.42 21.62 -13.33
C SER A 308 -14.06 22.27 -14.66
N THR A 309 -14.13 23.60 -14.72
CA THR A 309 -13.68 24.41 -15.87
C THR A 309 -12.16 24.49 -15.97
N CYS A 310 -11.44 24.02 -14.95
CA CYS A 310 -9.97 24.03 -14.95
C CYS A 310 -9.37 22.99 -15.89
N VAL A 311 -10.17 22.01 -16.32
CA VAL A 311 -9.74 20.92 -17.19
C VAL A 311 -10.33 21.12 -18.58
N PRO A 312 -9.55 21.01 -19.68
CA PRO A 312 -10.06 21.18 -21.03
C PRO A 312 -10.91 19.97 -21.48
N ASP A 313 -11.92 20.21 -22.32
CA ASP A 313 -12.80 19.15 -22.88
C ASP A 313 -12.02 18.07 -23.63
N ARG A 314 -10.84 18.41 -24.16
CA ARG A 314 -9.96 17.46 -24.85
C ARG A 314 -9.55 16.27 -23.97
N LEU A 315 -9.38 16.47 -22.66
CA LEU A 315 -9.03 15.37 -21.74
C LEU A 315 -10.12 14.30 -21.72
N PHE A 316 -11.38 14.71 -21.82
CA PHE A 316 -12.54 13.83 -21.74
C PHE A 316 -12.89 13.14 -23.07
N ARG A 317 -12.18 13.43 -24.17
CA ARG A 317 -12.45 12.79 -25.48
C ARG A 317 -12.12 11.30 -25.51
N HIS A 318 -11.29 10.84 -24.57
CA HIS A 318 -10.81 9.46 -24.50
C HIS A 318 -11.13 8.87 -23.12
N PRO A 319 -12.40 8.55 -22.80
CA PRO A 319 -12.77 7.98 -21.51
C PRO A 319 -12.07 6.64 -21.23
N TRP A 320 -11.73 5.90 -22.29
CA TRP A 320 -10.95 4.65 -22.22
C TRP A 320 -9.49 4.84 -21.81
N ALA A 321 -8.96 6.07 -21.80
CA ALA A 321 -7.59 6.34 -21.38
C ALA A 321 -7.37 6.04 -19.88
N GLY A 322 -8.43 6.18 -19.06
CA GLY A 322 -8.40 5.79 -17.65
C GLY A 322 -8.12 4.29 -17.47
N PRO A 323 -9.02 3.40 -17.94
CA PRO A 323 -8.83 1.96 -17.75
C PRO A 323 -7.61 1.43 -18.51
N ALA A 324 -7.30 1.96 -19.69
CA ALA A 324 -6.10 1.57 -20.42
C ALA A 324 -4.81 1.95 -19.66
N GLY A 325 -4.76 3.17 -19.09
CA GLY A 325 -3.62 3.60 -18.26
C GLY A 325 -3.47 2.75 -17.00
N ALA A 326 -4.58 2.47 -16.31
CA ALA A 326 -4.58 1.60 -15.13
C ALA A 326 -4.07 0.20 -15.46
N PHE A 327 -4.54 -0.39 -16.56
CA PHE A 327 -4.10 -1.71 -17.02
C PHE A 327 -2.60 -1.72 -17.36
N VAL A 328 -2.10 -0.72 -18.09
CA VAL A 328 -0.69 -0.62 -18.45
C VAL A 328 0.21 -0.50 -17.21
N LEU A 329 -0.19 0.30 -16.22
CA LEU A 329 0.58 0.44 -14.97
C LEU A 329 0.62 -0.87 -14.19
N MET A 330 -0.52 -1.55 -14.05
CA MET A 330 -0.57 -2.85 -13.39
C MET A 330 0.25 -3.91 -14.11
N TRP A 331 0.12 -3.96 -15.44
CA TRP A 331 0.87 -4.89 -16.26
C TRP A 331 2.37 -4.66 -16.12
N ALA A 332 2.84 -3.41 -16.16
CA ALA A 332 4.26 -3.09 -15.93
C ALA A 332 4.74 -3.57 -14.54
N MET A 333 3.95 -3.31 -13.50
CA MET A 333 4.29 -3.77 -12.14
C MET A 333 4.36 -5.30 -12.00
N ILE A 334 3.53 -6.05 -12.74
CA ILE A 334 3.53 -7.53 -12.77
C ILE A 334 4.62 -8.06 -13.71
N PHE A 335 5.01 -7.30 -14.73
CA PHE A 335 6.05 -7.69 -15.68
C PHE A 335 7.40 -7.89 -14.99
N LEU A 336 7.81 -6.98 -14.10
CA LEU A 336 9.09 -7.07 -13.42
C LEU A 336 9.26 -8.37 -12.60
N PRO A 337 8.35 -8.76 -11.68
CA PRO A 337 8.42 -10.05 -11.00
C PRO A 337 8.21 -11.23 -11.96
N SER A 338 7.43 -11.09 -13.03
CA SER A 338 7.29 -12.16 -14.04
C SER A 338 8.62 -12.45 -14.75
N TYR A 339 9.40 -11.41 -15.02
CA TYR A 339 10.71 -11.52 -15.65
C TYR A 339 11.77 -12.05 -14.69
N THR A 340 11.81 -11.49 -13.48
CA THR A 340 12.86 -11.78 -12.49
C THR A 340 12.61 -13.02 -11.64
N MET A 341 11.35 -13.39 -11.39
CA MET A 341 10.93 -14.47 -10.49
C MET A 341 10.04 -15.52 -11.18
N GLY A 342 9.70 -15.33 -12.47
CA GLY A 342 8.92 -16.30 -13.25
C GLY A 342 7.40 -16.31 -12.99
N GLY A 343 6.87 -15.37 -12.18
CA GLY A 343 5.45 -15.33 -11.82
C GLY A 343 4.94 -13.95 -11.39
N ILE A 344 3.71 -13.89 -10.86
CA ILE A 344 3.02 -12.63 -10.52
C ILE A 344 3.73 -11.80 -9.43
N GLY A 345 4.58 -12.44 -8.62
CA GLY A 345 5.23 -11.84 -7.45
C GLY A 345 4.54 -12.19 -6.14
N ALA A 346 5.06 -11.65 -5.04
CA ALA A 346 4.54 -11.87 -3.69
C ALA A 346 3.22 -11.12 -3.44
N GLY A 347 2.45 -11.52 -2.42
CA GLY A 347 1.16 -10.90 -2.11
C GLY A 347 1.27 -9.40 -1.77
N ARG A 348 2.33 -8.99 -1.07
CA ARG A 348 2.67 -7.56 -0.86
C ARG A 348 2.82 -6.75 -2.13
N LEU A 349 3.32 -7.35 -3.22
CA LEU A 349 3.38 -6.68 -4.53
C LEU A 349 1.98 -6.53 -5.10
N LEU A 350 1.19 -7.60 -5.04
CA LEU A 350 -0.19 -7.61 -5.51
C LEU A 350 -1.06 -6.59 -4.77
N ASN A 351 -0.79 -6.32 -3.49
CA ASN A 351 -1.42 -5.22 -2.74
C ASN A 351 -1.20 -3.86 -3.41
N VAL A 352 0.02 -3.58 -3.87
CA VAL A 352 0.32 -2.31 -4.55
C VAL A 352 -0.37 -2.25 -5.92
N VAL A 353 -0.43 -3.38 -6.63
CA VAL A 353 -1.15 -3.49 -7.91
C VAL A 353 -2.64 -3.23 -7.70
N TRP A 354 -3.25 -3.81 -6.66
CA TRP A 354 -4.64 -3.56 -6.25
C TRP A 354 -4.91 -2.09 -5.93
N MET A 355 -4.06 -1.46 -5.12
CA MET A 355 -4.22 -0.03 -4.81
C MET A 355 -4.09 0.84 -6.07
N THR A 356 -3.19 0.48 -6.99
CA THR A 356 -3.03 1.16 -8.28
C THR A 356 -4.27 1.00 -9.16
N PHE A 357 -4.86 -0.20 -9.19
CA PHE A 357 -6.12 -0.49 -9.87
C PHE A 357 -7.25 0.42 -9.37
N ILE A 358 -7.45 0.48 -8.06
CA ILE A 358 -8.50 1.30 -7.43
C ILE A 358 -8.34 2.79 -7.76
N LEU A 359 -7.12 3.33 -7.67
CA LEU A 359 -6.87 4.72 -8.08
C LEU A 359 -7.12 4.94 -9.58
N GLY A 360 -6.71 3.99 -10.41
CA GLY A 360 -6.96 3.99 -11.85
C GLY A 360 -8.46 4.01 -12.19
N LEU A 361 -9.27 3.30 -11.42
CA LEU A 361 -10.73 3.30 -11.59
C LEU A 361 -11.38 4.63 -11.16
N ALA A 362 -10.90 5.27 -10.10
CA ALA A 362 -11.35 6.61 -9.75
C ALA A 362 -11.06 7.63 -10.87
N VAL A 363 -9.88 7.54 -11.51
CA VAL A 363 -9.55 8.34 -12.69
C VAL A 363 -10.44 7.98 -13.88
N SER A 364 -10.72 6.69 -14.08
CA SER A 364 -11.59 6.20 -15.15
C SER A 364 -13.01 6.76 -15.03
N GLU A 365 -13.55 6.77 -13.82
CA GLU A 365 -14.87 7.31 -13.53
C GLU A 365 -14.92 8.84 -13.74
N PHE A 366 -13.90 9.57 -13.29
CA PHE A 366 -13.76 11.01 -13.58
C PHE A 366 -13.76 11.30 -15.10
N LEU A 367 -13.01 10.52 -15.88
CA LEU A 367 -12.97 10.67 -17.34
C LEU A 367 -14.29 10.29 -18.00
N LEU A 368 -14.96 9.25 -17.49
CA LEU A 368 -16.26 8.80 -17.99
C LEU A 368 -17.34 9.87 -17.80
N PHE A 369 -17.47 10.44 -16.60
CA PHE A 369 -18.47 11.48 -16.36
C PHE A 369 -18.24 12.74 -17.20
N GLY A 370 -16.98 13.18 -17.33
CA GLY A 370 -16.68 14.31 -18.19
C GLY A 370 -16.93 14.01 -19.67
N TRP A 371 -16.71 12.77 -20.12
CA TRP A 371 -17.06 12.36 -21.49
C TRP A 371 -18.58 12.41 -21.71
N ILE A 372 -19.37 11.86 -20.79
CA ILE A 372 -20.85 11.85 -20.87
C ILE A 372 -21.40 13.28 -20.94
N GLU A 373 -21.01 14.15 -20.00
CA GLU A 373 -21.62 15.49 -19.91
C GLU A 373 -21.01 16.52 -20.87
N ARG A 374 -19.68 16.51 -21.05
CA ARG A 374 -18.98 17.59 -21.75
C ARG A 374 -18.67 17.27 -23.21
N VAL A 375 -18.58 15.99 -23.57
CA VAL A 375 -18.30 15.56 -24.95
C VAL A 375 -19.56 15.03 -25.62
N ARG A 376 -20.32 14.17 -24.93
CA ARG A 376 -21.59 13.63 -25.45
C ARG A 376 -22.77 14.56 -25.20
N MET A 377 -22.59 15.62 -24.41
CA MET A 377 -23.62 16.61 -24.08
C MET A 377 -24.88 15.98 -23.46
N ILE A 378 -24.74 14.82 -22.81
CA ILE A 378 -25.81 14.14 -22.11
C ILE A 378 -25.86 14.69 -20.69
N SER A 379 -26.87 15.50 -20.38
CA SER A 379 -27.01 16.09 -19.05
C SER A 379 -27.35 15.02 -18.00
N LEU A 380 -26.56 14.96 -16.92
CA LEU A 380 -26.87 14.13 -15.75
C LEU A 380 -27.67 14.91 -14.69
N ALA A 381 -28.13 16.12 -15.00
CA ALA A 381 -28.98 16.92 -14.12
C ALA A 381 -30.27 16.17 -13.65
N PRO A 382 -30.94 15.33 -14.48
CA PRO A 382 -32.06 14.52 -13.99
C PRO A 382 -31.67 13.53 -12.88
N ALA A 383 -30.50 12.90 -13.01
CA ALA A 383 -29.98 11.98 -11.98
C ALA A 383 -29.58 12.74 -10.71
N GLU A 384 -28.95 13.91 -10.84
CA GLU A 384 -28.65 14.77 -9.70
C GLU A 384 -29.94 15.24 -8.99
N TYR A 385 -30.96 15.64 -9.74
CA TYR A 385 -32.25 16.03 -9.19
C TYR A 385 -32.92 14.87 -8.44
N PHE A 386 -32.87 13.65 -9.00
CA PHE A 386 -33.34 12.45 -8.32
C PHE A 386 -32.60 12.24 -6.98
N LEU A 387 -31.27 12.31 -6.98
CA LEU A 387 -30.47 12.16 -5.75
C LEU A 387 -30.75 13.28 -4.73
N GLN A 388 -30.96 14.52 -5.19
CA GLN A 388 -31.37 15.64 -4.34
C GLN A 388 -32.76 15.43 -3.74
N LYS A 389 -33.72 14.89 -4.50
CA LYS A 389 -35.06 14.54 -4.01
C LYS A 389 -34.98 13.50 -2.87
N TYR A 390 -34.08 12.53 -2.99
CA TYR A 390 -33.88 11.46 -2.01
C TYR A 390 -32.67 11.66 -1.08
N HIS A 391 -32.20 12.91 -0.90
CA HIS A 391 -30.99 13.21 -0.13
C HIS A 391 -31.00 12.68 1.32
N HIS A 392 -32.18 12.51 1.92
CA HIS A 392 -32.35 11.98 3.28
C HIS A 392 -32.04 10.47 3.38
N VAL A 393 -32.08 9.74 2.27
CA VAL A 393 -31.78 8.30 2.20
C VAL A 393 -30.31 8.05 1.86
N LEU A 394 -29.64 8.97 1.15
CA LEU A 394 -28.24 8.80 0.72
C LEU A 394 -27.27 8.38 1.84
N PRO A 395 -27.33 8.94 3.07
CA PRO A 395 -26.45 8.48 4.14
C PRO A 395 -26.68 7.01 4.52
N ARG A 396 -27.93 6.52 4.46
CA ARG A 396 -28.25 5.11 4.73
C ARG A 396 -27.71 4.21 3.62
N VAL A 397 -27.84 4.63 2.37
CA VAL A 397 -27.25 3.92 1.23
C VAL A 397 -25.74 3.85 1.39
N SER A 398 -25.07 4.95 1.75
CA SER A 398 -23.62 4.94 1.99
C SER A 398 -23.24 3.97 3.10
N VAL A 399 -24.02 3.88 4.19
CA VAL A 399 -23.79 2.90 5.26
C VAL A 399 -23.89 1.48 4.75
N VAL A 400 -24.94 1.16 3.98
CA VAL A 400 -25.14 -0.17 3.40
C VAL A 400 -23.99 -0.53 2.47
N LEU A 401 -23.58 0.37 1.58
CA LEU A 401 -22.47 0.12 0.64
C LEU A 401 -21.14 -0.11 1.37
N LEU A 402 -20.84 0.67 2.41
CA LEU A 402 -19.64 0.47 3.24
C LEU A 402 -19.70 -0.85 4.01
N ALA A 403 -20.86 -1.21 4.56
CA ALA A 403 -21.04 -2.50 5.23
C ALA A 403 -20.90 -3.67 4.24
N CYS A 404 -21.44 -3.54 3.02
CA CYS A 404 -21.23 -4.53 1.97
C CYS A 404 -19.74 -4.71 1.65
N MET A 405 -18.97 -3.62 1.54
CA MET A 405 -17.52 -3.70 1.35
C MET A 405 -16.79 -4.35 2.54
N ALA A 406 -17.23 -4.08 3.78
CA ALA A 406 -16.62 -4.65 4.98
C ALA A 406 -17.00 -6.12 5.24
N CYS A 407 -18.04 -6.64 4.57
CA CYS A 407 -18.57 -7.98 4.82
C CYS A 407 -18.40 -8.94 3.64
N ILE A 408 -18.31 -8.42 2.40
CA ILE A 408 -18.18 -9.24 1.20
C ILE A 408 -16.71 -9.22 0.80
N GLY A 409 -16.07 -10.40 0.76
CA GLY A 409 -14.70 -10.52 0.26
C GLY A 409 -14.61 -10.33 -1.25
N SER A 410 -13.39 -10.25 -1.76
CA SER A 410 -13.13 -10.31 -3.20
C SER A 410 -13.41 -11.72 -3.72
N HIS A 411 -14.69 -12.03 -3.92
CA HIS A 411 -15.12 -13.32 -4.44
C HIS A 411 -15.14 -13.28 -5.96
N THR A 412 -14.02 -13.67 -6.59
CA THR A 412 -14.13 -14.48 -7.82
C THR A 412 -12.97 -15.47 -7.92
N VAL A 413 -13.36 -16.75 -7.98
CA VAL A 413 -12.69 -17.92 -8.59
C VAL A 413 -11.16 -18.00 -8.42
N LYS A 414 -10.71 -18.64 -7.33
CA LYS A 414 -9.52 -19.51 -7.38
C LYS A 414 -9.89 -20.87 -6.81
N GLU A 415 -9.54 -21.92 -7.55
CA GLU A 415 -9.18 -23.19 -6.93
C GLU A 415 -7.91 -22.93 -6.09
N GLY A 416 -7.98 -23.13 -4.77
CA GLY A 416 -6.80 -23.23 -3.90
C GLY A 416 -6.28 -21.95 -3.23
N GLN A 417 -7.01 -20.83 -3.24
CA GLN A 417 -6.83 -19.79 -2.22
C GLN A 417 -8.19 -19.54 -1.58
N ASP A 418 -8.27 -19.80 -0.28
CA ASP A 418 -9.50 -19.97 0.47
C ASP A 418 -10.44 -18.75 0.41
N ASN A 419 -11.73 -19.05 0.56
CA ASN A 419 -12.86 -18.14 0.41
C ASN A 419 -12.93 -17.11 1.56
N HIS A 420 -11.95 -16.24 1.70
CA HIS A 420 -11.95 -15.20 2.73
C HIS A 420 -12.84 -14.01 2.35
N PHE A 421 -13.51 -13.47 3.36
CA PHE A 421 -14.26 -12.22 3.32
C PHE A 421 -13.32 -11.00 3.33
N ALA A 422 -13.89 -9.80 3.43
CA ALA A 422 -13.12 -8.57 3.56
C ALA A 422 -12.32 -8.56 4.87
N THR A 423 -11.18 -7.87 4.86
CA THR A 423 -10.20 -7.84 5.96
C THR A 423 -10.84 -7.57 7.33
N SER A 424 -11.80 -6.65 7.43
CA SER A 424 -12.40 -6.33 8.72
C SER A 424 -13.31 -7.43 9.27
N LEU A 425 -14.02 -8.16 8.40
CA LEU A 425 -14.86 -9.28 8.83
C LEU A 425 -13.99 -10.49 9.22
N GLU A 426 -12.95 -10.77 8.45
CA GLU A 426 -11.98 -11.83 8.79
C GLU A 426 -11.29 -11.54 10.13
N ALA A 427 -10.89 -10.28 10.37
CA ALA A 427 -10.32 -9.87 11.65
C ALA A 427 -11.31 -10.06 12.80
N ALA A 428 -12.59 -9.79 12.58
CA ALA A 428 -13.61 -10.04 13.58
C ALA A 428 -13.79 -11.55 13.86
N TYR A 429 -13.68 -12.41 12.84
CA TYR A 429 -13.73 -13.86 13.01
C TYR A 429 -12.53 -14.39 13.79
N GLU A 430 -11.30 -14.05 13.41
CA GLU A 430 -10.08 -14.50 14.10
C GLU A 430 -10.02 -14.03 15.56
N LEU A 431 -10.53 -12.81 15.84
CA LEU A 431 -10.67 -12.31 17.20
C LEU A 431 -11.73 -13.08 18.00
N ALA A 432 -12.84 -13.47 17.36
CA ALA A 432 -13.94 -14.16 18.02
C ALA A 432 -13.68 -15.65 18.22
N SER A 433 -12.95 -16.31 17.29
CA SER A 433 -12.56 -17.71 17.40
C SER A 433 -11.45 -17.94 18.42
N GLY A 434 -10.65 -16.90 18.70
CA GLY A 434 -9.50 -16.98 19.59
C GLY A 434 -8.20 -17.37 18.90
N GLU A 435 -8.21 -17.59 17.58
CA GLU A 435 -7.01 -17.93 16.79
C GLU A 435 -5.93 -16.85 16.90
N ALA A 436 -6.32 -15.58 16.90
CA ALA A 436 -5.38 -14.48 17.08
C ALA A 436 -4.66 -14.52 18.43
N ALA A 437 -5.38 -14.91 19.50
CA ALA A 437 -4.80 -15.07 20.82
C ALA A 437 -3.87 -16.28 20.88
N ALA A 438 -4.30 -17.43 20.34
CA ALA A 438 -3.48 -18.65 20.28
C ALA A 438 -2.15 -18.42 19.53
N PHE A 439 -2.19 -17.75 18.38
CA PHE A 439 -0.98 -17.37 17.63
C PHE A 439 -0.03 -16.50 18.45
N ALA A 440 -0.56 -15.48 19.13
CA ALA A 440 0.24 -14.58 19.94
C ALA A 440 0.86 -15.29 21.15
N ASP A 441 0.09 -16.16 21.81
CA ASP A 441 0.53 -16.93 22.98
C ASP A 441 1.63 -17.93 22.59
N ALA A 442 1.46 -18.68 21.50
CA ALA A 442 2.47 -19.63 21.00
C ALA A 442 3.81 -18.94 20.67
N LEU A 443 3.76 -17.77 20.04
CA LEU A 443 4.97 -17.00 19.74
C LEU A 443 5.59 -16.32 20.97
N ASP A 444 4.78 -15.91 21.95
CA ASP A 444 5.26 -15.38 23.23
C ASP A 444 5.94 -16.50 24.07
N GLU A 445 5.41 -17.73 24.04
CA GLU A 445 6.04 -18.91 24.68
C GLU A 445 7.39 -19.25 24.03
N ARG A 446 7.43 -19.28 22.70
CA ARG A 446 8.68 -19.46 21.95
C ARG A 446 9.69 -18.37 22.26
N GLU A 447 9.25 -17.11 22.32
CA GLU A 447 10.10 -15.99 22.69
C GLU A 447 10.68 -16.16 24.10
N ALA A 448 9.92 -16.69 25.06
CA ALA A 448 10.40 -16.93 26.42
C ALA A 448 11.58 -17.91 26.43
N ILE A 449 11.52 -19.00 25.65
CA ILE A 449 12.62 -19.96 25.47
C ILE A 449 13.84 -19.26 24.85
N LEU A 450 13.60 -18.49 23.78
CA LEU A 450 14.65 -17.77 23.07
C LEU A 450 15.26 -16.63 23.89
N LYS A 451 14.58 -16.09 24.90
CA LYS A 451 15.12 -15.07 25.80
C LYS A 451 15.81 -15.62 27.04
N ASP A 452 15.63 -16.90 27.37
CA ASP A 452 16.25 -17.49 28.55
C ASP A 452 17.79 -17.52 28.41
N PRO A 453 18.55 -16.77 29.24
CA PRO A 453 20.01 -16.72 29.12
C PRO A 453 20.71 -18.03 29.53
N SER A 454 20.02 -18.93 30.24
CA SER A 454 20.53 -20.25 30.64
C SER A 454 20.54 -21.25 29.47
N LEU A 455 19.68 -21.04 28.47
CA LEU A 455 19.57 -21.88 27.28
C LEU A 455 20.44 -21.30 26.16
N LYS A 456 21.71 -21.71 26.07
CA LYS A 456 22.61 -21.28 24.98
C LYS A 456 22.37 -22.00 23.66
N ASN A 457 21.91 -23.25 23.73
CA ASN A 457 21.44 -24.04 22.60
C ASN A 457 19.94 -24.24 22.81
N ALA A 458 19.12 -23.51 22.04
CA ALA A 458 17.67 -23.51 22.20
C ALA A 458 17.02 -24.46 21.19
N GLU A 459 16.04 -25.22 21.66
CA GLU A 459 15.15 -26.02 20.82
C GLU A 459 13.77 -25.38 20.82
N ILE A 460 13.21 -25.18 19.64
CA ILE A 460 11.85 -24.63 19.45
C ILE A 460 11.07 -25.49 18.44
N THR A 461 9.76 -25.42 18.48
CA THR A 461 8.87 -26.12 17.55
C THR A 461 8.21 -25.13 16.58
N PRO A 462 7.87 -25.56 15.34
CA PRO A 462 6.97 -24.82 14.46
C PRO A 462 5.59 -24.61 15.11
N LEU A 463 4.83 -23.65 14.59
CA LEU A 463 3.43 -23.41 14.95
C LEU A 463 2.56 -24.59 14.52
N GLY A 464 1.56 -24.91 15.34
CA GLY A 464 0.55 -25.93 15.06
C GLY A 464 -0.51 -25.44 14.06
N GLU A 465 -1.37 -26.37 13.59
CA GLU A 465 -2.44 -26.05 12.62
C GLU A 465 -3.43 -24.99 13.14
N GLY A 466 -3.72 -24.97 14.45
CA GLY A 466 -4.62 -24.01 15.09
C GLY A 466 -4.00 -22.64 15.40
N GLU A 467 -2.70 -22.48 15.13
CA GLU A 467 -1.92 -21.28 15.47
C GLU A 467 -1.54 -20.49 14.22
N CYS A 468 -2.18 -20.75 13.08
CA CYS A 468 -1.86 -20.12 11.79
C CYS A 468 -3.01 -19.26 11.24
N PRO A 469 -3.46 -18.21 11.95
CA PRO A 469 -4.54 -17.32 11.49
C PRO A 469 -4.17 -16.60 10.19
N TRP A 470 -5.08 -16.54 9.23
CA TRP A 470 -4.82 -16.05 7.87
C TRP A 470 -4.27 -14.60 7.83
N LEU A 471 -4.78 -13.70 8.67
CA LEU A 471 -4.38 -12.29 8.67
C LEU A 471 -3.06 -12.01 9.37
N LEU A 472 -2.61 -12.87 10.28
CA LEU A 472 -1.38 -12.65 11.06
C LEU A 472 -0.23 -13.60 10.68
N TYR A 473 -0.55 -14.79 10.17
CA TYR A 473 0.42 -15.82 9.80
C TYR A 473 0.94 -15.61 8.38
N TYR A 474 2.20 -15.17 8.27
CA TYR A 474 2.91 -15.11 6.97
C TYR A 474 3.64 -16.41 6.67
N THR A 475 4.55 -16.81 7.57
CA THR A 475 5.35 -18.03 7.49
C THR A 475 5.96 -18.31 8.86
N ASP A 476 6.43 -19.53 9.07
CA ASP A 476 7.16 -19.91 10.27
C ASP A 476 8.53 -20.55 10.00
N VAL A 477 9.23 -20.88 11.08
CA VAL A 477 10.40 -21.75 11.10
C VAL A 477 10.05 -23.15 10.58
N SER A 478 11.04 -23.82 9.98
CA SER A 478 10.93 -25.20 9.52
C SER A 478 11.91 -26.09 10.27
N VAL A 479 11.57 -27.37 10.43
CA VAL A 479 12.44 -28.36 11.10
C VAL A 479 13.83 -28.35 10.48
N GLY A 480 14.86 -28.24 11.34
CA GLY A 480 16.25 -28.11 10.91
C GLY A 480 16.96 -26.92 11.57
N PRO A 481 18.07 -26.44 10.96
CA PRO A 481 18.80 -25.30 11.49
C PRO A 481 18.01 -24.00 11.31
N ASP A 482 18.32 -23.00 12.14
CA ASP A 482 17.81 -21.64 11.98
C ASP A 482 18.21 -21.03 10.62
N LEU A 483 17.20 -20.69 9.82
CA LEU A 483 17.35 -20.00 8.53
C LEU A 483 16.87 -18.55 8.57
N TRP A 484 16.23 -18.13 9.67
CA TRP A 484 15.60 -16.80 9.79
C TRP A 484 16.41 -15.83 10.67
N GLY A 485 17.58 -16.24 11.15
CA GLY A 485 18.47 -15.39 11.92
C GLY A 485 18.03 -15.19 13.37
N LEU A 486 17.29 -16.16 13.92
CA LEU A 486 16.94 -16.19 15.35
C LEU A 486 18.19 -16.29 16.24
N THR A 487 19.18 -17.06 15.82
CA THR A 487 20.44 -17.31 16.54
C THR A 487 21.19 -16.00 16.84
N PRO A 488 21.52 -15.16 15.82
CA PRO A 488 22.13 -13.86 16.10
C PRO A 488 21.15 -12.84 16.72
N TYR A 489 19.84 -12.95 16.49
CA TYR A 489 18.87 -12.01 17.07
C TYR A 489 18.73 -12.15 18.59
N TYR A 490 18.75 -13.39 19.09
CA TYR A 490 18.57 -13.74 20.50
C TYR A 490 19.87 -14.05 21.26
N ASP A 491 21.04 -13.80 20.66
CA ASP A 491 22.36 -14.05 21.26
C ASP A 491 22.53 -15.51 21.75
N LYS A 492 22.19 -16.46 20.87
CA LYS A 492 22.32 -17.90 21.11
C LYS A 492 23.55 -18.48 20.43
N GLU A 493 24.06 -19.60 20.94
CA GLU A 493 25.10 -20.39 20.26
C GLU A 493 24.50 -21.23 19.14
N SER A 494 23.29 -21.77 19.36
CA SER A 494 22.50 -22.41 18.32
C SER A 494 21.00 -22.34 18.62
N VAL A 495 20.20 -22.31 17.55
CA VAL A 495 18.76 -22.54 17.58
C VAL A 495 18.45 -23.67 16.61
N VAL A 496 17.84 -24.74 17.12
CA VAL A 496 17.43 -25.91 16.34
C VAL A 496 15.92 -26.04 16.41
N ILE A 497 15.30 -26.25 15.26
CA ILE A 497 13.85 -26.44 15.17
C ILE A 497 13.56 -27.92 15.12
N VAL A 498 12.86 -28.40 16.15
CA VAL A 498 12.51 -29.80 16.35
C VAL A 498 11.03 -30.04 16.00
N PRO A 499 10.65 -31.27 15.62
CA PRO A 499 9.25 -31.61 15.42
C PRO A 499 8.44 -31.40 16.70
N GLU A 500 7.16 -31.05 16.55
CA GLU A 500 6.22 -31.09 17.66
C GLU A 500 6.15 -32.53 18.21
N LYS A 501 6.20 -32.67 19.55
CA LYS A 501 6.11 -34.00 20.17
C LYS A 501 4.64 -34.40 20.20
N GLU A 502 4.31 -35.51 19.52
CA GLU A 502 2.98 -36.15 19.53
C GLU A 502 2.47 -36.46 20.95
#